data_AF-A0A1H9ATK1-F1
#
_entry.id   AF-A0A1H9ATK1-F1
#
_cell.length_a   1.000
_cell.length_b   1.000
_cell.length_c   1.000
_cell.angle_alpha   90.00
_cell.angle_beta   90.00
_cell.angle_gamma   90.00
#
_symmetry.space_group_name_H-M   'P 1'
#
loop_
_entity.id
_entity.type
_entity.pdbx_description
1 polymer ?
#
loop_
_entity_poly.entity_id
_entity_poly.type
_entity_poly.pdbx_seq_one_letter_code
_entity_poly.pdbx_strand_id
1 'polypeptide(L)'
;MATQKTRDKIIDAFLQLAAERSYSDVSLERIAERAGTSLKVLRGSYDSRTAILADFLRRTDELVLAELDPDLVMEARRERLFDILLSRFEALLPSRDAVRGLAGSALRDPLLALELNRLTTTSMGWMLNAAGITASGPAGMVRAQGLTLIWGAVMRVWLRDDDPGMARTMAELDRRLKDAERNATRLDRLGNLVSGLIPRLPSRLLSPPVKREASEPNPQPDADEMVDAG
;
A
#
# COMPACT_ATOMS: atom_id res chain seq x y z
N MET A 1 26.66 0.62 8.82
CA MET A 1 25.18 0.74 8.87
C MET A 1 24.75 0.80 10.33
N ALA A 2 23.73 1.60 10.66
CA ALA A 2 23.14 1.56 12.00
C ALA A 2 22.50 0.18 12.24
N THR A 3 22.60 -0.34 13.48
CA THR A 3 22.02 -1.64 13.82
C THR A 3 20.50 -1.56 13.88
N GLN A 4 19.79 -2.68 13.72
CA GLN A 4 18.33 -2.75 13.91
C GLN A 4 17.92 -2.19 15.28
N LYS A 5 18.64 -2.58 16.33
CA LYS A 5 18.45 -2.06 17.70
C LYS A 5 18.56 -0.53 17.79
N THR A 6 19.40 0.10 16.97
CA THR A 6 19.51 1.56 16.91
C THR A 6 18.29 2.19 16.25
N ARG A 7 17.79 1.60 15.16
CA ARG A 7 16.56 2.04 14.48
C ARG A 7 15.35 1.94 15.40
N ASP A 8 15.20 0.83 16.11
CA ASP A 8 14.10 0.60 17.05
C ASP A 8 14.07 1.69 18.14
N LYS A 9 15.24 2.00 18.75
CA LYS A 9 15.36 3.09 19.72
C LYS A 9 14.95 4.46 19.15
N ILE A 10 15.30 4.74 17.89
CA ILE A 10 14.95 6.00 17.23
C ILE A 10 13.43 6.07 16.98
N ILE A 11 12.82 4.98 16.52
CA ILE A 11 11.37 4.88 16.33
C ILE A 11 10.65 5.06 17.67
N ASP A 12 11.04 4.33 18.70
CA ASP A 12 10.41 4.38 20.02
C ASP A 12 10.52 5.79 20.63
N ALA A 13 11.69 6.44 20.49
CA ALA A 13 11.89 7.83 20.90
C ALA A 13 10.98 8.81 20.14
N PHE A 14 10.84 8.63 18.82
CA PHE A 14 9.92 9.42 18.00
C PHE A 14 8.47 9.25 18.44
N LEU A 15 8.01 8.02 18.70
CA LEU A 15 6.65 7.73 19.13
C LEU A 15 6.35 8.34 20.50
N GLN A 16 7.28 8.23 21.47
CA GLN A 16 7.13 8.88 22.78
C GLN A 16 7.01 10.40 22.64
N LEU A 17 7.87 11.03 21.83
CA LEU A 17 7.81 12.47 21.60
C LEU A 17 6.51 12.89 20.89
N ALA A 18 6.01 12.08 19.95
CA ALA A 18 4.75 12.33 19.25
C ALA A 18 3.51 12.15 20.16
N ALA A 19 3.61 11.34 21.21
CA ALA A 19 2.57 11.24 22.24
C ALA A 19 2.55 12.48 23.16
N GLU A 20 3.73 13.03 23.45
CA GLU A 20 3.90 14.17 24.38
C GLU A 20 3.68 15.54 23.73
N ARG A 21 3.91 15.66 22.41
CA ARG A 21 4.09 16.96 21.73
C ARG A 21 3.43 17.01 20.37
N SER A 22 3.23 18.24 19.87
CA SER A 22 2.83 18.45 18.48
C SER A 22 3.92 17.97 17.52
N TYR A 23 3.55 17.47 16.34
CA TYR A 23 4.52 16.98 15.35
C TYR A 23 5.55 18.05 14.96
N SER A 24 5.17 19.33 14.91
CA SER A 24 6.09 20.45 14.64
C SER A 24 7.19 20.60 15.70
N ASP A 25 6.91 20.21 16.95
CA ASP A 25 7.87 20.32 18.06
C ASP A 25 8.80 19.10 18.19
N VAL A 26 8.49 18.00 17.51
CA VAL A 26 9.32 16.79 17.50
C VAL A 26 10.48 17.00 16.53
N SER A 27 11.61 17.54 17.00
CA SER A 27 12.79 17.81 16.15
C SER A 27 13.75 16.60 16.07
N LEU A 28 14.64 16.56 15.07
CA LEU A 28 15.63 15.48 14.94
C LEU A 28 16.62 15.47 16.12
N GLU A 29 16.94 16.64 16.66
CA GLU A 29 17.78 16.80 17.85
C GLU A 29 17.12 16.14 19.06
N ARG A 30 15.84 16.43 19.30
CA ARG A 30 15.07 15.83 20.41
C ARG A 30 14.95 14.32 20.27
N ILE A 31 14.74 13.82 19.05
CA ILE A 31 14.69 12.38 18.80
C ILE A 31 16.05 11.76 19.12
N ALA A 32 17.16 12.36 18.67
CA ALA A 32 18.50 11.86 18.95
C ALA A 32 18.79 11.81 20.45
N GLU A 33 18.48 12.90 21.16
CA GLU A 33 18.63 13.02 22.61
C GLU A 33 17.81 11.94 23.33
N ARG A 34 16.51 11.82 23.01
CA ARG A 34 15.61 10.84 23.62
C ARG A 34 16.04 9.40 23.34
N ALA A 35 16.54 9.11 22.15
CA ALA A 35 17.04 7.79 21.77
C ALA A 35 18.41 7.46 22.38
N GLY A 36 19.06 8.41 23.07
CA GLY A 36 20.40 8.25 23.62
C GLY A 36 21.45 8.07 22.52
N THR A 37 21.30 8.79 21.40
CA THR A 37 22.19 8.72 20.23
C THR A 37 22.63 10.11 19.77
N SER A 38 23.55 10.17 18.81
CA SER A 38 24.00 11.44 18.22
C SER A 38 23.25 11.76 16.92
N LEU A 39 23.20 13.05 16.55
CA LEU A 39 22.68 13.46 15.24
C LEU A 39 23.41 12.78 14.08
N LYS A 40 24.72 12.52 14.20
CA LYS A 40 25.50 11.78 13.18
C LYS A 40 24.95 10.38 12.97
N VAL A 41 24.66 9.66 14.05
CA VAL A 41 24.07 8.31 13.99
C VAL A 41 22.64 8.38 13.46
N LEU A 42 21.84 9.35 13.91
CA LEU A 42 20.48 9.54 13.43
C LEU A 42 20.45 9.81 11.92
N ARG A 43 21.27 10.73 11.42
CA ARG A 43 21.38 11.05 9.98
C ARG A 43 21.85 9.85 9.17
N GLY A 44 22.75 9.03 9.71
CA GLY A 44 23.18 7.78 9.08
C GLY A 44 22.11 6.68 9.08
N SER A 45 21.03 6.86 9.83
CA SER A 45 19.91 5.90 9.95
C SER A 45 18.69 6.33 9.13
N TYR A 46 18.39 7.63 9.10
CA TYR A 46 17.20 8.20 8.46
C TYR A 46 17.52 9.54 7.79
N ASP A 47 16.84 9.79 6.66
CA ASP A 47 16.93 11.06 5.93
C ASP A 47 16.06 12.17 6.53
N SER A 48 14.99 11.82 7.23
CA SER A 48 14.04 12.77 7.79
C SER A 48 13.17 12.18 8.90
N ARG A 49 12.39 13.04 9.58
CA ARG A 49 11.36 12.61 10.55
C ARG A 49 10.28 11.76 9.90
N THR A 50 9.88 12.12 8.68
CA THR A 50 8.93 11.35 7.86
C THR A 50 9.48 9.98 7.51
N ALA A 51 10.80 9.82 7.33
CA ALA A 51 11.41 8.51 7.12
C ALA A 51 11.35 7.61 8.38
N ILE A 52 11.45 8.18 9.58
CA ILE A 52 11.25 7.47 10.85
C ILE A 52 9.79 7.00 10.96
N LEU A 53 8.84 7.89 10.67
CA LEU A 53 7.41 7.57 10.64
C LEU A 53 7.07 6.48 9.61
N ALA A 54 7.66 6.54 8.42
CA ALA A 54 7.49 5.52 7.39
C ALA A 54 8.02 4.15 7.86
N ASP A 55 9.10 4.13 8.64
CA ASP A 55 9.67 2.90 9.21
C ASP A 55 8.80 2.33 10.33
N PHE A 56 8.19 3.18 11.15
CA PHE A 56 7.17 2.75 12.11
C PHE A 56 5.97 2.08 11.43
N LEU A 57 5.45 2.69 10.36
CA LEU A 57 4.34 2.10 9.59
C LEU A 57 4.75 0.77 8.96
N ARG A 58 5.97 0.70 8.39
CA ARG A 58 6.53 -0.55 7.85
C ARG A 58 6.64 -1.64 8.92
N ARG A 59 7.19 -1.31 10.09
CA ARG A 59 7.29 -2.24 11.24
C ARG A 59 5.91 -2.76 11.65
N THR A 60 4.91 -1.88 11.66
CA THR A 60 3.51 -2.28 11.96
C THR A 60 2.99 -3.25 10.91
N ASP A 61 3.18 -2.93 9.63
CA ASP A 61 2.73 -3.79 8.54
C ASP A 61 3.46 -5.14 8.56
N GLU A 62 4.76 -5.18 8.84
CA GLU A 62 5.55 -6.41 8.98
C GLU A 62 5.04 -7.30 10.12
N LEU A 63 4.65 -6.74 11.27
CA LEU A 63 4.04 -7.51 12.36
C LEU A 63 2.75 -8.18 11.91
N VAL A 64 1.86 -7.43 11.27
CA VAL A 64 0.59 -7.95 10.75
C VAL A 64 0.82 -9.03 9.69
N LEU A 65 1.78 -8.82 8.79
CA LEU A 65 2.10 -9.77 7.72
C LEU A 65 2.74 -11.06 8.26
N ALA A 66 3.48 -10.98 9.37
CA ALA A 66 4.10 -12.13 10.01
C ALA A 66 3.07 -13.00 10.77
N GLU A 67 1.96 -12.40 11.20
CA GLU A 67 0.89 -13.06 11.96
C GLU A 67 -0.26 -13.56 11.09
N LEU A 68 -0.15 -13.47 9.76
CA LEU A 68 -1.18 -13.96 8.83
C LEU A 68 -1.41 -15.46 9.03
N ASP A 69 -2.63 -15.81 9.43
CA ASP A 69 -3.07 -17.19 9.51
C ASP A 69 -3.17 -17.80 8.10
N PRO A 70 -2.47 -18.92 7.81
CA PRO A 70 -2.57 -19.63 6.53
C PRO A 70 -4.01 -20.01 6.14
N ASP A 71 -4.90 -20.20 7.12
CA ASP A 71 -6.28 -20.64 6.90
C ASP A 71 -7.20 -19.52 6.39
N LEU A 72 -6.79 -18.25 6.48
CA LEU A 72 -7.50 -17.08 5.94
C LEU A 72 -7.82 -17.22 4.45
N VAL A 73 -7.04 -18.02 3.70
CA VAL A 73 -7.23 -18.24 2.25
C VAL A 73 -8.61 -18.81 1.91
N MET A 74 -9.26 -19.50 2.85
CA MET A 74 -10.58 -20.11 2.64
C MET A 74 -11.75 -19.13 2.79
N GLU A 75 -11.52 -17.95 3.37
CA GLU A 75 -12.55 -16.96 3.66
C GLU A 75 -12.88 -16.06 2.46
N ALA A 76 -13.97 -15.29 2.57
CA ALA A 76 -14.23 -14.22 1.62
C ALA A 76 -13.16 -13.13 1.73
N ARG A 77 -12.75 -12.53 0.60
CA ARG A 77 -11.73 -11.45 0.58
C ARG A 77 -12.00 -10.30 1.56
N ARG A 78 -13.27 -9.99 1.83
CA ARG A 78 -13.69 -8.96 2.78
C ARG A 78 -13.40 -9.35 4.23
N GLU A 79 -13.65 -10.62 4.59
CA GLU A 79 -13.42 -11.16 5.94
C GLU A 79 -11.93 -11.16 6.24
N ARG A 80 -11.11 -11.70 5.32
CA ARG A 80 -9.65 -11.54 5.39
C ARG A 80 -9.19 -10.10 5.60
N LEU A 81 -9.72 -9.17 4.81
CA LEU A 81 -9.34 -7.76 4.92
C LEU A 81 -9.78 -7.16 6.25
N PHE A 82 -10.92 -7.59 6.79
CA PHE A 82 -11.38 -7.19 8.11
C PHE A 82 -10.39 -7.65 9.18
N ASP A 83 -10.01 -8.92 9.20
CA ASP A 83 -9.10 -9.47 10.20
C ASP A 83 -7.71 -8.84 10.13
N ILE A 84 -7.16 -8.71 8.91
CA ILE A 84 -5.86 -8.04 8.69
C ILE A 84 -5.87 -6.61 9.24
N LEU A 85 -6.94 -5.85 9.00
CA LEU A 85 -7.03 -4.47 9.48
C LEU A 85 -7.29 -4.41 10.99
N LEU A 86 -7.99 -5.40 11.55
CA LEU A 86 -8.20 -5.51 12.99
C LEU A 86 -6.89 -5.82 13.71
N SER A 87 -6.12 -6.82 13.26
CA SER A 87 -4.76 -7.11 13.76
C SER A 87 -3.83 -5.90 13.63
N ARG A 88 -4.00 -5.10 12.58
CA ARG A 88 -3.25 -3.85 12.45
C ARG A 88 -3.62 -2.81 13.50
N PHE A 89 -4.89 -2.71 13.91
CA PHE A 89 -5.29 -1.86 15.04
C PHE A 89 -4.73 -2.40 16.36
N GLU A 90 -4.71 -3.71 16.55
CA GLU A 90 -4.09 -4.37 17.72
C GLU A 90 -2.60 -4.05 17.82
N ALA A 91 -1.86 -4.21 16.72
CA ALA A 91 -0.43 -3.89 16.64
C ALA A 91 -0.13 -2.42 16.96
N LEU A 92 -1.08 -1.51 16.73
CA LEU A 92 -0.93 -0.09 17.02
C LEU A 92 -1.27 0.27 18.48
N LEU A 93 -1.94 -0.59 19.25
CA LEU A 93 -2.35 -0.31 20.64
C LEU A 93 -1.21 0.20 21.53
N PRO A 94 0.01 -0.37 21.52
CA PRO A 94 1.13 0.12 22.33
C PRO A 94 1.56 1.55 22.00
N SER A 95 1.23 2.03 20.80
CA SER A 95 1.59 3.35 20.26
C SER A 95 0.39 4.29 20.11
N ARG A 96 -0.76 3.94 20.71
CA ARG A 96 -2.04 4.66 20.52
C ARG A 96 -1.96 6.14 20.84
N ASP A 97 -1.22 6.53 21.87
CA ASP A 97 -1.04 7.93 22.25
C ASP A 97 -0.22 8.71 21.21
N ALA A 98 0.81 8.08 20.63
CA ALA A 98 1.59 8.65 19.54
C ALA A 98 0.73 8.85 18.29
N VAL A 99 -0.07 7.84 17.94
CA VAL A 99 -1.02 7.93 16.82
C VAL A 99 -2.05 9.04 17.06
N ARG A 100 -2.53 9.20 18.31
CA ARG A 100 -3.43 10.30 18.68
C ARG A 100 -2.77 11.68 18.49
N GLY A 101 -1.53 11.85 18.93
CA GLY A 101 -0.78 13.09 18.77
C GLY A 101 -0.50 13.43 17.30
N LEU A 102 -0.15 12.43 16.48
CA LEU A 102 0.02 12.57 15.03
C LEU A 102 -1.29 12.96 14.35
N ALA A 103 -2.39 12.26 14.65
CA ALA A 103 -3.71 12.58 14.10
C ALA A 103 -4.17 14.00 14.49
N GLY A 104 -3.94 14.40 15.74
CA GLY A 104 -4.24 15.75 16.22
C GLY A 104 -3.39 16.83 15.55
N SER A 105 -2.14 16.52 15.20
CA SER A 105 -1.26 17.43 14.46
C SER A 105 -1.69 17.55 13.00
N ALA A 106 -2.05 16.44 12.35
CA ALA A 106 -2.49 16.40 10.95
C ALA A 106 -3.77 17.23 10.70
N LEU A 107 -4.64 17.38 11.70
CA LEU A 107 -5.82 18.25 11.59
C LEU A 107 -5.47 19.74 11.47
N ARG A 108 -4.26 20.15 11.90
CA ARG A 108 -3.80 21.54 11.91
C ARG A 108 -2.70 21.81 10.88
N ASP A 109 -2.14 20.76 10.29
CA ASP A 109 -1.05 20.80 9.32
C ASP A 109 -1.43 19.99 8.05
N PRO A 110 -1.86 20.67 6.98
CA PRO A 110 -2.22 20.02 5.71
C PRO A 110 -1.07 19.27 5.05
N LEU A 111 0.18 19.71 5.24
CA LEU A 111 1.35 19.05 4.64
C LEU A 111 1.60 17.71 5.34
N LEU A 112 1.54 17.70 6.68
CA LEU A 112 1.60 16.47 7.45
C LEU A 112 0.45 15.52 7.09
N ALA A 113 -0.76 16.04 6.92
CA ALA A 113 -1.91 15.22 6.51
C ALA A 113 -1.69 14.54 5.14
N LEU A 114 -1.10 15.27 4.18
CA LEU A 114 -0.75 14.73 2.87
C LEU A 114 0.35 13.67 2.95
N GLU A 115 1.38 13.91 3.76
CA GLU A 115 2.45 12.93 4.00
C GLU A 115 1.91 11.64 4.63
N LEU A 116 1.10 11.77 5.69
CA LEU A 116 0.43 10.64 6.33
C LEU A 116 -0.46 9.88 5.36
N ASN A 117 -1.21 10.58 4.49
CA ASN A 117 -2.02 9.94 3.47
C ASN A 117 -1.15 9.11 2.52
N ARG A 118 -0.06 9.67 1.99
CA ARG A 118 0.85 8.97 1.07
C ARG A 118 1.44 7.71 1.70
N LEU A 119 1.93 7.82 2.93
CA LEU A 119 2.51 6.69 3.67
C LEU A 119 1.44 5.63 3.96
N THR A 120 0.26 6.04 4.42
CA THR A 120 -0.86 5.12 4.72
C THR A 120 -1.35 4.44 3.46
N THR A 121 -1.44 5.13 2.32
CA THR A 121 -1.85 4.51 1.04
C THR A 121 -0.87 3.46 0.57
N THR A 122 0.43 3.66 0.80
CA THR A 122 1.43 2.62 0.54
C THR A 122 1.17 1.39 1.41
N SER A 123 0.96 1.59 2.71
CA SER A 123 0.63 0.54 3.68
C SER A 123 -0.67 -0.20 3.36
N MET A 124 -1.74 0.52 2.99
CA MET A 124 -3.01 -0.08 2.58
C MET A 124 -2.87 -0.95 1.32
N GLY A 125 -1.95 -0.61 0.42
CA GLY A 125 -1.58 -1.48 -0.69
C GLY A 125 -1.05 -2.84 -0.21
N TRP A 126 -0.22 -2.88 0.83
CA TRP A 126 0.25 -4.13 1.43
C TRP A 126 -0.89 -4.93 2.06
N MET A 127 -1.77 -4.27 2.83
CA MET A 127 -2.92 -4.92 3.47
C MET A 127 -3.89 -5.52 2.44
N LEU A 128 -4.12 -4.83 1.32
CA LEU A 128 -4.92 -5.36 0.21
C LEU A 128 -4.28 -6.61 -0.41
N ASN A 129 -2.97 -6.59 -0.67
CA ASN A 129 -2.28 -7.75 -1.22
C ASN A 129 -2.31 -8.95 -0.25
N ALA A 130 -2.15 -8.71 1.05
CA ALA A 130 -2.28 -9.73 2.08
C ALA A 130 -3.69 -10.36 2.09
N ALA A 131 -4.74 -9.58 1.85
CA ALA A 131 -6.10 -10.08 1.71
C ALA A 131 -6.39 -10.79 0.36
N GLY A 132 -5.41 -10.88 -0.53
CA GLY A 132 -5.59 -11.42 -1.89
C GLY A 132 -6.39 -10.49 -2.81
N ILE A 133 -6.35 -9.17 -2.56
CA ILE A 133 -6.96 -8.12 -3.37
C ILE A 133 -5.86 -7.38 -4.12
N THR A 134 -5.88 -7.43 -5.45
CA THR A 134 -4.85 -6.79 -6.29
C THR A 134 -4.81 -5.27 -6.07
N ALA A 135 -3.65 -4.80 -5.60
CA ALA A 135 -3.34 -3.37 -5.44
C ALA A 135 -2.42 -2.82 -6.54
N SER A 136 -2.25 -3.54 -7.66
CA SER A 136 -1.41 -3.13 -8.79
C SER A 136 -2.16 -2.28 -9.83
N GLY A 137 -1.43 -1.39 -10.51
CA GLY A 137 -1.94 -0.53 -11.58
C GLY A 137 -2.91 0.58 -11.10
N PRO A 138 -3.53 1.32 -12.04
CA PRO A 138 -4.41 2.45 -11.70
C PRO A 138 -5.59 2.06 -10.80
N ALA A 139 -6.25 0.94 -11.11
CA ALA A 139 -7.34 0.44 -10.28
C ALA A 139 -6.86 0.03 -8.87
N GLY A 140 -5.66 -0.54 -8.77
CA GLY A 140 -5.02 -0.86 -7.49
C GLY A 140 -4.76 0.38 -6.64
N MET A 141 -4.24 1.46 -7.24
CA MET A 141 -4.05 2.74 -6.55
C MET A 141 -5.37 3.32 -6.04
N VAL A 142 -6.44 3.24 -6.83
CA VAL A 142 -7.79 3.67 -6.40
C VAL A 142 -8.28 2.85 -5.21
N ARG A 143 -8.09 1.52 -5.22
CA ARG A 143 -8.44 0.64 -4.09
C ARG A 143 -7.63 0.98 -2.84
N ALA A 144 -6.32 1.16 -2.98
CA ALA A 144 -5.45 1.53 -1.86
C ALA A 144 -5.86 2.88 -1.26
N GLN A 145 -6.14 3.89 -2.09
CA GLN A 145 -6.61 5.18 -1.63
C GLN A 145 -7.99 5.09 -0.96
N GLY A 146 -8.92 4.33 -1.53
CA GLY A 146 -10.23 4.09 -0.94
C GLY A 146 -10.12 3.43 0.44
N LEU A 147 -9.22 2.45 0.57
CA LEU A 147 -8.95 1.81 1.84
C LEU A 147 -8.29 2.77 2.84
N THR A 148 -7.40 3.65 2.41
CA THR A 148 -6.85 4.72 3.27
C THR A 148 -7.93 5.62 3.85
N LEU A 149 -8.95 5.96 3.06
CA LEU A 149 -10.07 6.78 3.54
C LEU A 149 -10.94 6.02 4.54
N ILE A 150 -11.19 4.73 4.30
CA ILE A 150 -11.87 3.85 5.26
C ILE A 150 -11.06 3.77 6.55
N TRP A 151 -9.78 3.44 6.45
CA TRP A 151 -8.84 3.33 7.55
C TRP A 151 -8.80 4.60 8.41
N GLY A 152 -8.61 5.77 7.78
CA GLY A 152 -8.61 7.05 8.49
C GLY A 152 -9.92 7.36 9.21
N ALA A 153 -11.04 6.87 8.69
CA ALA A 153 -12.32 7.06 9.34
C ALA A 153 -12.56 6.08 10.50
N VAL A 154 -12.17 4.81 10.37
CA VAL A 154 -12.18 3.83 11.47
C VAL A 154 -11.19 4.25 12.57
N MET A 155 -10.01 4.73 12.20
CA MET A 155 -8.98 5.25 13.11
C MET A 155 -9.54 6.32 14.06
N ARG A 156 -10.42 7.21 13.57
CA ARG A 156 -11.07 8.22 14.44
C ARG A 156 -11.98 7.62 15.50
N VAL A 157 -12.61 6.48 15.21
CA VAL A 157 -13.40 5.72 16.19
C VAL A 157 -12.47 4.98 17.14
N TRP A 158 -11.49 4.25 16.59
CA TRP A 158 -10.49 3.52 17.36
C TRP A 158 -9.74 4.40 18.36
N LEU A 159 -9.35 5.63 18.01
CA LEU A 159 -8.68 6.54 18.94
C LEU A 159 -9.51 6.96 20.16
N ARG A 160 -10.83 6.74 20.12
CA ARG A 160 -11.80 7.04 21.18
C ARG A 160 -12.44 5.78 21.78
N ASP A 161 -12.01 4.60 21.32
CA ASP A 161 -12.54 3.33 21.76
C ASP A 161 -11.85 2.83 23.04
N ASP A 162 -12.43 3.10 24.20
CA ASP A 162 -11.82 2.69 25.49
C ASP A 162 -12.12 1.23 25.85
N ASP A 163 -12.88 0.53 25.01
CA ASP A 163 -13.17 -0.90 25.16
C ASP A 163 -11.93 -1.75 24.79
N PRO A 164 -11.46 -2.66 25.67
CA PRO A 164 -10.31 -3.52 25.37
C PRO A 164 -10.51 -4.43 24.15
N GLY A 165 -11.76 -4.84 23.89
CA GLY A 165 -12.13 -5.65 22.72
C GLY A 165 -12.36 -4.83 21.45
N MET A 166 -12.18 -3.50 21.50
CA MET A 166 -12.37 -2.58 20.38
C MET A 166 -13.74 -2.73 19.69
N ALA A 167 -14.80 -3.03 20.45
CA ALA A 167 -16.11 -3.38 19.88
C ALA A 167 -16.67 -2.31 18.93
N ARG A 168 -16.49 -1.02 19.23
CA ARG A 168 -16.96 0.08 18.34
C ARG A 168 -16.11 0.18 17.09
N THR A 169 -14.81 -0.04 17.22
CA THR A 169 -13.87 -0.08 16.10
C THR A 169 -14.22 -1.21 15.14
N MET A 170 -14.44 -2.42 15.66
CA MET A 170 -14.86 -3.58 14.87
C MET A 170 -16.16 -3.30 14.11
N ALA A 171 -17.17 -2.76 14.81
CA ALA A 171 -18.45 -2.44 14.19
C ALA A 171 -18.32 -1.39 13.06
N GLU A 172 -17.51 -0.35 13.26
CA GLU A 172 -17.29 0.68 12.24
C GLU A 172 -16.49 0.14 11.05
N LEU A 173 -15.49 -0.72 11.30
CA LEU A 173 -14.70 -1.37 10.26
C LEU A 173 -15.58 -2.28 9.39
N ASP A 174 -16.34 -3.18 10.01
CA ASP A 174 -17.26 -4.10 9.33
C ASP A 174 -18.27 -3.32 8.46
N ARG A 175 -18.90 -2.30 9.04
CA ARG A 175 -19.85 -1.43 8.33
C ARG A 175 -19.22 -0.80 7.09
N ARG A 176 -18.03 -0.21 7.22
CA ARG A 176 -17.35 0.47 6.10
C ARG A 176 -16.89 -0.49 5.01
N LEU A 177 -16.40 -1.67 5.37
CA LEU A 177 -16.00 -2.67 4.38
C LEU A 177 -17.21 -3.23 3.63
N LYS A 178 -18.34 -3.47 4.32
CA LYS A 178 -19.62 -3.83 3.68
C LYS A 178 -20.12 -2.74 2.72
N ASP A 179 -20.03 -1.47 3.11
CA ASP A 179 -20.40 -0.35 2.25
C ASP A 179 -19.48 -0.27 1.01
N ALA A 180 -18.17 -0.49 1.18
CA ALA A 180 -17.21 -0.50 0.08
C ALA A 180 -17.47 -1.64 -0.91
N GLU A 181 -17.75 -2.85 -0.44
CA GLU A 181 -18.08 -4.01 -1.29
C GLU A 181 -19.36 -3.77 -2.10
N ARG A 182 -20.40 -3.21 -1.47
CA ARG A 182 -21.65 -2.82 -2.14
C ARG A 182 -21.40 -1.78 -3.23
N ASN A 183 -20.58 -0.78 -2.95
CA ASN A 183 -20.26 0.28 -3.90
C ASN A 183 -19.41 -0.22 -5.07
N ALA A 184 -18.43 -1.09 -4.80
CA ALA A 184 -17.64 -1.74 -5.85
C ALA A 184 -18.53 -2.56 -6.79
N THR A 185 -19.44 -3.38 -6.24
CA THR A 185 -20.39 -4.17 -7.02
C THR A 185 -21.30 -3.28 -7.90
N ARG A 186 -21.69 -2.10 -7.39
CA ARG A 186 -22.48 -1.13 -8.18
C ARG A 186 -21.67 -0.48 -9.29
N LEU A 187 -20.42 -0.11 -9.02
CA LEU A 187 -19.52 0.47 -10.01
C LEU A 187 -19.18 -0.53 -11.12
N ASP A 188 -18.95 -1.80 -10.78
CA ASP A 188 -18.72 -2.86 -11.77
C ASP A 188 -19.95 -3.08 -12.65
N ARG A 189 -21.16 -3.05 -12.06
CA ARG A 189 -22.42 -3.11 -12.83
C ARG A 189 -22.58 -1.92 -13.77
N LEU A 190 -22.30 -0.69 -13.31
CA LEU A 190 -22.37 0.51 -14.14
C LEU A 190 -21.32 0.48 -15.26
N GLY A 191 -20.10 0.04 -14.97
CA GLY A 191 -19.04 -0.14 -15.97
C GLY A 191 -19.42 -1.15 -17.05
N ASN A 192 -20.02 -2.28 -16.67
CA ASN A 192 -20.50 -3.28 -17.61
C ASN A 192 -21.67 -2.78 -18.47
N LEU A 193 -22.58 -1.97 -17.90
CA LEU A 193 -23.67 -1.34 -18.65
C LEU A 193 -23.15 -0.31 -19.65
N VAL A 194 -22.17 0.51 -19.26
CA VAL A 194 -21.55 1.51 -20.15
C VAL A 194 -20.69 0.83 -21.22
N SER A 195 -19.95 -0.24 -20.88
CA SER A 195 -19.19 -1.02 -21.87
C SER A 195 -20.08 -1.73 -22.88
N GLY A 196 -21.34 -2.03 -22.54
CA GLY A 196 -22.35 -2.53 -23.47
C GLY A 196 -22.92 -1.47 -24.43
N LEU A 197 -22.71 -0.18 -24.13
CA LEU A 197 -23.16 0.95 -24.94
C LEU A 197 -22.05 1.55 -25.83
N ILE A 198 -20.79 1.16 -25.63
CA ILE A 198 -19.68 1.59 -26.48
C ILE A 198 -19.68 0.72 -27.75
N PRO A 199 -19.98 1.28 -28.95
CA PRO A 199 -19.89 0.51 -30.19
C PRO A 199 -18.45 0.04 -30.37
N ARG A 200 -18.26 -1.26 -30.59
CA ARG A 200 -16.98 -1.85 -30.97
C ARG A 200 -16.50 -1.19 -32.26
N LEU A 201 -15.55 -0.27 -32.16
CA LEU A 201 -14.92 0.33 -33.33
C LEU A 201 -14.23 -0.78 -34.14
N PRO A 202 -14.50 -0.92 -35.45
CA PRO A 202 -13.90 -1.98 -36.25
C PRO A 202 -12.39 -1.76 -36.37
N SER A 203 -11.62 -2.81 -36.07
CA SER A 203 -10.15 -2.87 -36.07
C SER A 203 -9.48 -2.69 -37.45
N ARG A 204 -10.21 -2.21 -38.46
CA ARG A 204 -9.73 -2.09 -39.85
C ARG A 204 -8.84 -0.85 -40.14
N LEU A 205 -8.58 0.01 -39.15
CA LEU A 205 -7.80 1.24 -39.35
C LEU A 205 -6.34 1.18 -38.84
N LEU A 206 -5.90 0.05 -38.29
CA LEU A 206 -4.55 -0.12 -37.75
C LEU A 206 -3.83 -1.34 -38.36
N SER A 207 -3.81 -1.42 -39.70
CA SER A 207 -2.82 -2.26 -40.38
C SER A 207 -1.62 -1.37 -40.75
N PRO A 208 -0.40 -1.67 -40.28
CA PRO A 208 0.79 -0.97 -40.74
C PRO A 208 1.05 -1.31 -42.22
N PRO A 209 1.69 -0.43 -43.01
CA PRO A 209 1.98 -0.72 -44.40
C PRO A 209 2.95 -1.90 -44.48
N VAL A 210 2.51 -2.97 -45.15
CA VAL A 210 3.36 -4.12 -45.48
C VAL A 210 4.46 -3.63 -46.43
N LYS A 211 5.70 -3.66 -45.95
CA LYS A 211 6.89 -3.38 -46.75
C LYS A 211 7.03 -4.53 -47.77
N ARG A 212 6.82 -4.25 -49.06
CA ARG A 212 7.17 -5.20 -50.13
C ARG A 212 8.69 -5.33 -50.18
N GLU A 213 9.22 -6.45 -49.71
CA GLU A 213 10.59 -6.84 -50.01
C GLU A 213 10.69 -7.14 -51.51
N ALA A 214 11.72 -6.54 -52.13
CA ALA A 214 12.08 -6.78 -53.52
C ALA A 214 12.57 -8.22 -53.66
N SER A 215 12.04 -8.93 -54.64
CA SER A 215 12.48 -10.26 -55.05
C SER A 215 13.90 -10.20 -55.61
N GLU A 216 14.87 -10.81 -54.92
CA GLU A 216 16.15 -11.20 -55.53
C GLU A 216 15.95 -12.44 -56.42
N PRO A 217 16.72 -12.56 -57.53
CA PRO A 217 16.52 -13.61 -58.52
C PRO A 217 17.17 -14.93 -58.10
N ASN A 218 16.46 -16.01 -58.40
CA ASN A 218 16.82 -17.42 -58.21
C ASN A 218 18.15 -17.79 -58.90
N PRO A 219 19.11 -18.48 -58.24
CA PRO A 219 20.24 -19.08 -58.93
C PRO A 219 19.82 -20.40 -59.61
N GLN A 220 20.22 -20.57 -60.87
CA GLN A 220 20.09 -21.82 -61.64
C GLN A 220 20.88 -22.96 -60.98
N PRO A 221 20.41 -24.21 -61.05
CA PRO A 221 21.19 -25.36 -60.61
C PRO A 221 22.23 -25.73 -61.68
N ASP A 222 23.48 -25.92 -61.22
CA ASP A 222 24.56 -26.53 -61.99
C ASP A 222 24.16 -27.95 -62.39
N ALA A 223 24.19 -28.21 -63.70
CA ALA A 223 24.24 -29.56 -64.23
C ALA A 223 25.69 -30.00 -64.18
N ASP A 224 26.01 -30.91 -63.25
CA ASP A 224 27.14 -31.80 -63.45
C ASP A 224 26.64 -33.24 -63.37
N GLU A 225 27.00 -33.91 -64.44
CA GLU A 225 26.43 -35.12 -65.00
C GLU A 225 26.95 -36.33 -64.22
N MET A 226 26.03 -37.25 -63.92
CA MET A 226 26.37 -38.54 -63.33
C MET A 226 27.33 -39.31 -64.23
N VAL A 227 28.43 -39.72 -63.60
CA VAL A 227 29.20 -40.92 -63.90
C VAL A 227 28.27 -42.13 -64.06
N ASP A 228 28.26 -42.78 -65.23
CA ASP A 228 28.37 -44.24 -65.34
C ASP A 228 28.84 -44.72 -66.74
N ALA A 229 29.41 -45.91 -66.72
CA ALA A 229 30.35 -46.57 -67.63
C ALA A 229 29.89 -46.90 -69.07
N GLY A 230 30.87 -47.16 -69.95
CA GLY A 230 30.70 -47.89 -71.22
C GLY A 230 31.65 -47.47 -72.34
#